data_AF-Q75C42-F1
#
_entry.id   AF-Q75C42-F1
#
_cell.length_a   1.000
_cell.length_b   1.000
_cell.length_c   1.000
_cell.angle_alpha   90.00
_cell.angle_beta   90.00
_cell.angle_gamma   90.00
#
_symmetry.space_group_name_H-M   'P 1'
#
loop_
_entity.id
_entity.type
_entity.pdbx_description
1 polymer ?
#
loop_
_entity_poly.entity_id
_entity_poly.type
_entity_poly.pdbx_seq_one_letter_code
_entity_poly.pdbx_strand_id
1 'polypeptide(L)'
;MGSMTQHMRTAIRLARYALDHGETPVACVFVHTPSDQIIAYGMNDTNRSLTGIAHAEFGAIAQVQELFGEQDASIFKEVTVYVTVEPCVMCASALKQLGIGRVIFGCGNERFGGNGSILAVQRDTSTAPQNRHLAIPGVLRREAIMLLRYFYVRENERAPKPRAKAARKLDRETFPPLQWSQYLSEAEFVGVFGADLVSRFHADADVHADVDWALIDGDHDNIIEELETQRRAFHLHQHKKLKPS
;
A
#
# COMPACT_ATOMS: atom_id res chain seq x y z
N MET A 1 14.23 0.92 -9.95
CA MET A 1 13.79 0.28 -8.69
C MET A 1 14.02 1.14 -7.45
N GLY A 2 15.12 1.91 -7.33
CA GLY A 2 15.48 2.66 -6.11
C GLY A 2 14.35 3.45 -5.44
N SER A 3 13.67 4.34 -6.15
CA SER A 3 12.55 5.15 -5.58
C SER A 3 11.34 4.30 -5.18
N MET A 4 11.00 3.28 -5.99
CA MET A 4 9.89 2.38 -5.69
C MET A 4 10.09 1.61 -4.38
N THR A 5 11.29 1.07 -4.19
CA THR A 5 11.65 0.39 -2.95
C THR A 5 11.67 1.37 -1.78
N GLN A 6 12.21 2.59 -1.95
CA GLN A 6 12.27 3.60 -0.90
C GLN A 6 10.88 3.96 -0.34
N HIS A 7 9.90 4.25 -1.20
CA HIS A 7 8.54 4.60 -0.75
C HIS A 7 7.82 3.41 -0.13
N MET A 8 8.04 2.19 -0.64
CA MET A 8 7.50 0.99 -0.02
C MET A 8 8.13 0.72 1.36
N ARG A 9 9.43 0.99 1.55
CA ARG A 9 10.04 0.93 2.89
C ARG A 9 9.32 1.85 3.85
N THR A 10 8.99 3.08 3.43
CA THR A 10 8.20 4.01 4.25
C THR A 10 6.82 3.44 4.60
N ALA A 11 6.11 2.85 3.63
CA ALA A 11 4.82 2.19 3.90
C ALA A 11 4.96 1.01 4.87
N ILE A 12 6.04 0.22 4.79
CA ILE A 12 6.33 -0.88 5.72
C ILE A 12 6.62 -0.35 7.14
N ARG A 13 7.39 0.75 7.29
CA ARG A 13 7.62 1.41 8.59
C ARG A 13 6.30 1.87 9.22
N LEU A 14 5.42 2.48 8.43
CA LEU A 14 4.10 2.90 8.89
C LEU A 14 3.19 1.70 9.23
N ALA A 15 3.25 0.61 8.46
CA ALA A 15 2.52 -0.61 8.78
C ALA A 15 3.02 -1.26 10.06
N ARG A 16 4.33 -1.17 10.34
CA ARG A 16 4.91 -1.63 11.59
C ARG A 16 4.43 -0.78 12.77
N TYR A 17 4.40 0.54 12.62
CA TYR A 17 3.80 1.44 13.60
C TYR A 17 2.33 1.08 13.87
N ALA A 18 1.52 0.85 12.82
CA ALA A 18 0.13 0.43 12.96
C ALA A 18 -0.01 -0.89 13.76
N LEU A 19 0.84 -1.87 13.48
CA LEU A 19 0.89 -3.13 14.22
C LEU A 19 1.14 -2.90 15.72
N ASP A 20 2.10 -2.05 16.06
CA ASP A 20 2.45 -1.75 17.46
C ASP A 20 1.38 -0.97 18.19
N HIS A 21 0.54 -0.25 17.46
CA HIS A 21 -0.63 0.45 17.99
C HIS A 21 -1.93 -0.38 17.95
N GLY A 22 -1.81 -1.68 17.68
CA GLY A 22 -2.92 -2.63 17.74
C GLY A 22 -3.88 -2.54 16.55
N GLU A 23 -3.41 -2.03 15.41
CA GLU A 23 -4.15 -2.04 14.14
C GLU A 23 -3.60 -3.11 13.18
N THR A 24 -4.37 -3.42 12.13
CA THR A 24 -3.90 -4.31 11.07
C THR A 24 -2.74 -3.62 10.32
N PRO A 25 -1.61 -4.29 10.02
CA PRO A 25 -0.44 -3.70 9.34
C PRO A 25 -0.65 -3.47 7.83
N VAL A 26 -1.79 -2.88 7.49
CA VAL A 26 -2.06 -2.31 6.17
C VAL A 26 -1.83 -0.82 6.29
N ALA A 27 -0.81 -0.33 5.59
CA ALA A 27 -0.51 1.09 5.52
C ALA A 27 -0.10 1.48 4.12
N CYS A 28 -0.33 2.75 3.78
CA CYS A 28 0.01 3.32 2.50
C CYS A 28 0.63 4.71 2.61
N VAL A 29 1.41 5.07 1.60
CA VAL A 29 1.85 6.44 1.33
C VAL A 29 1.46 6.82 -0.09
N PHE A 30 0.95 8.04 -0.26
CA PHE A 30 0.56 8.61 -1.53
C PHE A 30 1.68 9.55 -1.96
N VAL A 31 2.28 9.25 -3.10
CA VAL A 31 3.43 9.98 -3.64
C VAL A 31 2.98 10.74 -4.87
N HIS A 32 3.25 12.05 -4.89
CA HIS A 32 3.11 12.86 -6.08
C HIS A 32 4.21 12.50 -7.08
N THR A 33 3.83 11.76 -8.12
CA THR A 33 4.73 11.13 -9.09
C THR A 33 5.67 12.14 -9.77
N PRO A 34 5.22 13.35 -10.20
CA PRO A 34 6.11 14.31 -10.84
C PRO A 34 7.21 14.87 -9.94
N SER A 35 6.99 14.97 -8.62
CA SER A 35 7.99 15.53 -7.69
C SER A 35 8.65 14.49 -6.80
N ASP A 36 8.21 13.23 -6.85
CA ASP A 36 8.69 12.13 -6.00
C ASP A 36 8.56 12.42 -4.49
N GLN A 37 7.51 13.16 -4.10
CA GLN A 37 7.28 13.56 -2.71
C GLN A 37 6.04 12.88 -2.14
N ILE A 38 6.11 12.44 -0.88
CA ILE A 38 4.95 11.94 -0.15
C ILE A 38 4.04 13.13 0.20
N ILE A 39 2.77 13.02 -0.19
CA ILE A 39 1.75 14.05 0.02
C ILE A 39 0.66 13.63 1.00
N ALA A 40 0.51 12.33 1.25
CA ALA A 40 -0.40 11.79 2.24
C ALA A 40 0.03 10.39 2.64
N TYR A 41 -0.50 9.92 3.76
CA TYR A 41 -0.29 8.58 4.25
C TYR A 41 -1.54 8.07 4.97
N GLY A 42 -1.62 6.76 5.17
CA GLY A 42 -2.72 6.17 5.91
C GLY A 42 -2.36 4.81 6.45
N MET A 43 -3.05 4.42 7.51
CA MET A 43 -2.99 3.08 8.10
C MET A 43 -4.41 2.61 8.38
N ASN A 44 -4.60 1.29 8.52
CA ASN A 44 -5.89 0.76 8.94
C ASN A 44 -6.31 1.40 10.28
N ASP A 45 -7.58 1.76 10.38
CA ASP A 45 -8.13 2.49 11.53
C ASP A 45 -9.49 1.90 11.97
N THR A 46 -9.71 0.62 11.68
CA THR A 46 -11.00 -0.03 11.92
C THR A 46 -11.25 -0.25 13.41
N ASN A 47 -10.21 -0.49 14.21
CA ASN A 47 -10.37 -0.65 15.66
C ASN A 47 -10.68 0.69 16.34
N ARG A 48 -10.06 1.79 15.91
CA ARG A 48 -10.35 3.12 16.48
C ARG A 48 -11.69 3.67 16.02
N SER A 49 -11.99 3.59 14.72
CA SER A 49 -13.22 4.16 14.14
C SER A 49 -14.47 3.33 14.44
N LEU A 50 -14.31 2.06 14.82
CA LEU A 50 -15.41 1.09 14.97
C LEU A 50 -16.21 0.89 13.67
N THR A 51 -15.58 1.13 12.52
CA THR A 51 -16.17 0.92 11.20
C THR A 51 -15.35 -0.07 10.38
N GLY A 52 -16.02 -0.85 9.52
CA GLY A 52 -15.36 -1.77 8.59
C GLY A 52 -14.79 -1.12 7.33
N ILE A 53 -14.81 0.21 7.23
CA ILE A 53 -14.45 0.95 6.01
C ILE A 53 -13.23 1.88 6.18
N ALA A 54 -12.78 2.12 7.41
CA ALA A 54 -11.64 2.99 7.71
C ALA A 54 -10.30 2.31 7.38
N HIS A 55 -10.07 2.05 6.10
CA HIS A 55 -8.84 1.47 5.57
C HIS A 55 -7.79 2.54 5.29
N ALA A 56 -6.54 2.11 5.17
CA ALA A 56 -5.38 2.99 4.96
C ALA A 56 -5.60 3.97 3.80
N GLU A 57 -6.12 3.48 2.67
CA GLU A 57 -6.37 4.27 1.48
C GLU A 57 -7.37 5.39 1.72
N PHE A 58 -8.42 5.16 2.50
CA PHE A 58 -9.39 6.21 2.85
C PHE A 58 -8.78 7.27 3.76
N GLY A 59 -7.91 6.88 4.69
CA GLY A 59 -7.16 7.83 5.51
C GLY A 59 -6.28 8.75 4.65
N ALA A 60 -5.55 8.18 3.69
CA ALA A 60 -4.70 8.96 2.79
C ALA A 60 -5.52 9.83 1.81
N ILE A 61 -6.64 9.32 1.27
CA ILE A 61 -7.55 10.11 0.42
C ILE A 61 -8.06 11.34 1.17
N ALA A 62 -8.50 11.18 2.43
CA ALA A 62 -8.98 12.29 3.23
C ALA A 62 -7.89 13.36 3.44
N GLN A 63 -6.64 12.95 3.68
CA GLN A 63 -5.52 13.90 3.78
C GLN A 63 -5.24 14.64 2.46
N VAL A 64 -5.36 13.98 1.31
CA VAL A 64 -5.22 14.66 0.00
C VAL A 64 -6.36 15.67 -0.20
N GLN A 65 -7.60 15.30 0.12
CA GLN A 65 -8.75 16.20 0.01
C GLN A 65 -8.64 17.41 0.95
N GLU A 66 -8.05 17.24 2.14
CA GLU A 66 -7.74 18.35 3.05
C GLU A 66 -6.72 19.33 2.44
N LEU A 67 -5.72 18.82 1.69
CA LEU A 67 -4.66 19.64 1.10
C LEU A 67 -5.06 20.36 -0.19
N PHE A 68 -5.88 19.73 -1.03
CA PHE A 68 -6.22 20.21 -2.37
C PHE A 68 -7.68 20.66 -2.54
N GLY A 69 -8.54 20.36 -1.56
CA GLY A 69 -9.96 20.62 -1.59
C GLY A 69 -10.78 19.42 -2.09
N GLU A 70 -11.96 19.22 -1.51
CA GLU A 70 -12.82 18.05 -1.78
C GLU A 70 -13.33 17.95 -3.22
N GLN A 71 -13.40 19.09 -3.94
CA GLN A 71 -13.94 19.15 -5.31
C GLN A 71 -12.88 18.90 -6.39
N ASP A 72 -11.59 18.99 -6.07
CA ASP A 72 -10.52 18.81 -7.05
C ASP A 72 -9.90 17.41 -6.94
N ALA A 73 -10.45 16.47 -7.70
CA ALA A 73 -9.90 15.13 -7.83
C ALA A 73 -8.76 15.03 -8.86
N SER A 74 -8.37 16.13 -9.53
CA SER A 74 -7.42 16.07 -10.65
C SER A 74 -6.03 15.59 -10.21
N ILE A 75 -5.62 15.93 -8.98
CA ILE A 75 -4.33 15.56 -8.40
C ILE A 75 -4.12 14.05 -8.33
N PHE A 76 -5.18 13.25 -8.13
CA PHE A 76 -5.06 11.79 -7.97
C PHE A 76 -4.46 11.10 -9.21
N LYS A 77 -4.62 11.68 -10.41
CA LYS A 77 -3.99 11.18 -11.65
C LYS A 77 -2.46 11.23 -11.59
N GLU A 78 -1.91 12.13 -10.79
CA GLU A 78 -0.47 12.31 -10.59
C GLU A 78 0.03 11.54 -9.37
N VAL A 79 -0.82 10.79 -8.67
CA VAL A 79 -0.46 10.05 -7.47
C VAL A 79 -0.10 8.59 -7.78
N THR A 80 1.02 8.16 -7.20
CA THR A 80 1.38 6.76 -7.03
C THR A 80 1.09 6.34 -5.60
N VAL A 81 0.26 5.31 -5.41
CA VAL A 81 0.00 4.73 -4.09
C VAL A 81 0.99 3.61 -3.84
N TYR A 82 1.70 3.67 -2.71
CA TYR A 82 2.50 2.54 -2.19
C TYR A 82 1.76 1.97 -0.99
N VAL A 83 1.35 0.71 -1.04
CA VAL A 83 0.57 0.07 0.05
C VAL A 83 1.12 -1.31 0.38
N THR A 84 1.20 -1.66 1.66
CA THR A 84 1.84 -2.93 2.06
C THR A 84 1.08 -4.17 1.58
N VAL A 85 -0.25 -4.09 1.53
CA VAL A 85 -1.15 -5.16 1.09
C VAL A 85 -1.99 -4.64 -0.07
N GLU A 86 -2.24 -5.48 -1.07
CA GLU A 86 -3.12 -5.16 -2.20
C GLU A 86 -4.45 -4.53 -1.72
N PRO A 87 -4.88 -3.40 -2.33
CA PRO A 87 -6.15 -2.78 -2.00
C PRO A 87 -7.29 -3.77 -2.09
N CYS A 88 -8.20 -3.75 -1.11
CA CYS A 88 -9.40 -4.56 -1.22
C CYS A 88 -10.32 -4.03 -2.34
N VAL A 89 -11.32 -4.81 -2.77
CA VAL A 89 -12.29 -4.42 -3.81
C VAL A 89 -12.86 -3.01 -3.58
N MET A 90 -13.20 -2.67 -2.34
CA MET A 90 -13.71 -1.35 -1.97
C MET A 90 -12.68 -0.24 -2.21
N CYS A 91 -11.45 -0.41 -1.71
CA CYS A 91 -10.38 0.57 -1.86
C CYS A 91 -9.94 0.70 -3.32
N ALA A 92 -9.81 -0.42 -4.04
CA ALA A 92 -9.51 -0.44 -5.47
C ALA A 92 -10.57 0.32 -6.29
N SER A 93 -11.85 0.16 -5.96
CA SER A 93 -12.94 0.89 -6.61
C SER A 93 -12.89 2.39 -6.30
N ALA A 94 -12.63 2.77 -5.04
CA ALA A 94 -12.49 4.18 -4.66
C ALA A 94 -11.31 4.86 -5.37
N LEU A 95 -10.14 4.22 -5.38
CA LEU A 95 -8.95 4.71 -6.08
C LEU A 95 -9.19 4.86 -7.59
N LYS A 96 -9.90 3.90 -8.20
CA LYS A 96 -10.28 3.99 -9.62
C LYS A 96 -11.21 5.17 -9.88
N GLN A 97 -12.27 5.32 -9.09
CA GLN A 97 -13.24 6.42 -9.20
C GLN A 97 -12.57 7.79 -9.09
N LEU A 98 -11.55 7.92 -8.22
CA LEU A 98 -10.76 9.14 -8.06
C LEU A 98 -9.76 9.38 -9.19
N GLY A 99 -9.56 8.44 -10.10
CA GLY A 99 -8.63 8.63 -11.20
C GLY A 99 -7.17 8.35 -10.85
N ILE A 100 -6.88 7.49 -9.87
CA ILE A 100 -5.49 7.27 -9.41
C ILE A 100 -4.54 6.94 -10.56
N GLY A 101 -3.32 7.48 -10.53
CA GLY A 101 -2.32 7.23 -11.56
C GLY A 101 -1.84 5.78 -11.59
N ARG A 102 -1.35 5.27 -10.45
CA ARG A 102 -0.92 3.88 -10.31
C ARG A 102 -0.91 3.42 -8.84
N VAL A 103 -0.93 2.10 -8.65
CA VAL A 103 -0.84 1.45 -7.34
C VAL A 103 0.33 0.47 -7.36
N ILE A 104 1.15 0.53 -6.33
CA ILE A 104 2.29 -0.34 -6.09
C ILE A 104 2.07 -0.98 -4.72
N PHE A 105 2.14 -2.30 -4.65
CA PHE A 105 1.87 -3.00 -3.40
C PHE A 105 2.84 -4.13 -3.12
N GLY A 106 2.94 -4.47 -1.84
CA GLY A 106 3.78 -5.56 -1.36
C GLY A 106 3.18 -6.91 -1.67
N CYS A 107 2.35 -7.42 -0.76
CA CYS A 107 1.73 -8.72 -0.91
C CYS A 107 0.29 -8.64 -1.44
N GLY A 108 -0.16 -9.71 -2.11
CA GLY A 108 -1.56 -9.86 -2.53
C GLY A 108 -2.51 -9.93 -1.32
N ASN A 109 -3.79 -9.66 -1.58
CA ASN A 109 -4.86 -9.78 -0.60
C ASN A 109 -5.74 -10.99 -0.96
N GLU A 110 -5.41 -12.13 -0.34
CA GLU A 110 -5.99 -13.45 -0.65
C GLU A 110 -7.50 -13.58 -0.38
N ARG A 111 -8.11 -12.62 0.32
CA ARG A 111 -9.53 -12.67 0.67
C ARG A 111 -10.37 -11.62 -0.03
N PHE A 112 -9.79 -10.44 -0.26
CA PHE A 112 -10.54 -9.27 -0.70
C PHE A 112 -9.83 -8.48 -1.81
N GLY A 113 -8.74 -8.98 -2.40
CA GLY A 113 -7.93 -8.23 -3.36
C GLY A 113 -8.70 -7.76 -4.58
N GLY A 114 -8.69 -6.45 -4.78
CA GLY A 114 -9.41 -5.76 -5.86
C GLY A 114 -8.55 -5.44 -7.08
N ASN A 115 -7.26 -5.75 -7.06
CA ASN A 115 -6.30 -5.42 -8.10
C ASN A 115 -5.72 -6.66 -8.83
N GLY A 116 -6.25 -7.84 -8.57
CA GLY A 116 -5.87 -9.08 -9.26
C GLY A 116 -6.20 -10.35 -8.48
N SER A 117 -6.02 -10.38 -7.15
CA SER A 117 -6.14 -11.63 -6.38
C SER A 117 -7.54 -12.25 -6.44
N ILE A 118 -8.59 -11.41 -6.33
CA ILE A 118 -9.99 -11.84 -6.35
C ILE A 118 -10.74 -11.20 -7.51
N LEU A 119 -10.67 -9.87 -7.61
CA LEU A 119 -11.20 -9.09 -8.72
C LEU A 119 -10.11 -8.20 -9.29
N ALA A 120 -10.32 -7.74 -10.52
CA ALA A 120 -9.44 -6.79 -11.18
C ALA A 120 -10.18 -5.47 -11.48
N VAL A 121 -10.60 -4.78 -10.42
CA VAL A 121 -11.38 -3.54 -10.46
C VAL A 121 -10.62 -2.45 -11.24
N GLN A 122 -9.30 -2.40 -11.11
CA GLN A 122 -8.41 -1.46 -11.82
C GLN A 122 -8.56 -1.50 -13.34
N ARG A 123 -9.07 -2.60 -13.90
CA ARG A 123 -9.30 -2.79 -15.34
C ARG A 123 -10.73 -3.22 -15.70
N ASP A 124 -11.64 -3.24 -14.72
CA ASP A 124 -13.05 -3.58 -14.97
C ASP A 124 -13.75 -2.54 -15.87
N THR A 125 -14.95 -2.88 -16.32
CA THR A 125 -15.83 -1.97 -17.08
C THR A 125 -17.05 -1.51 -16.31
N SER A 126 -17.28 -2.00 -15.09
CA SER A 126 -18.45 -1.66 -14.28
C SER A 126 -18.22 -0.48 -13.35
N THR A 127 -16.97 -0.19 -12.99
CA THR A 127 -16.61 0.95 -12.14
C THR A 127 -16.31 2.15 -13.03
N ALA A 128 -17.11 3.22 -12.92
CA ALA A 128 -16.89 4.48 -13.62
C ALA A 128 -15.93 5.40 -12.84
N PRO A 129 -15.18 6.31 -13.49
CA PRO A 129 -15.04 6.43 -14.93
C PRO A 129 -14.31 5.21 -15.53
N GLN A 130 -14.34 5.03 -16.85
CA GLN A 130 -13.72 3.88 -17.53
C GLN A 130 -12.18 3.97 -17.61
N ASN A 131 -11.55 4.66 -16.66
CA ASN A 131 -10.10 4.75 -16.54
C ASN A 131 -9.51 3.41 -16.09
N ARG A 132 -8.21 3.27 -16.31
CA ARG A 132 -7.44 2.14 -15.79
C ARG A 132 -6.24 2.68 -15.05
N HIS A 133 -5.80 1.94 -14.03
CA HIS A 133 -4.55 2.22 -13.35
C HIS A 133 -3.68 0.97 -13.31
N LEU A 134 -2.36 1.16 -13.40
CA LEU A 134 -1.40 0.08 -13.27
C LEU A 134 -1.33 -0.38 -11.82
N ALA A 135 -1.37 -1.70 -11.58
CA ALA A 135 -1.26 -2.30 -10.26
C ALA A 135 -0.03 -3.22 -10.21
N ILE A 136 1.03 -2.78 -9.53
CA ILE A 136 2.33 -3.45 -9.50
C ILE A 136 2.49 -4.21 -8.17
N PRO A 137 2.49 -5.55 -8.16
CA PRO A 137 2.71 -6.35 -6.95
C PRO A 137 4.20 -6.51 -6.63
N GLY A 138 4.52 -7.09 -5.48
CA GLY A 138 5.79 -7.76 -5.23
C GLY A 138 6.88 -6.92 -4.57
N VAL A 139 6.64 -5.61 -4.34
CA VAL A 139 7.67 -4.71 -3.77
C VAL A 139 7.70 -4.88 -2.26
N LEU A 140 8.80 -5.39 -1.70
CA LEU A 140 8.89 -5.76 -0.27
C LEU A 140 7.74 -6.67 0.19
N ARG A 141 7.38 -7.61 -0.69
CA ARG A 141 6.27 -8.55 -0.47
C ARG A 141 6.46 -9.39 0.78
N ARG A 142 7.68 -9.88 1.03
CA ARG A 142 7.95 -10.77 2.15
C ARG A 142 7.81 -10.04 3.49
N GLU A 143 8.26 -8.79 3.56
CA GLU A 143 8.10 -7.91 4.71
C GLU A 143 6.62 -7.68 5.03
N ALA A 144 5.80 -7.37 4.01
CA ALA A 144 4.36 -7.22 4.18
C ALA A 144 3.68 -8.50 4.69
N ILE A 145 4.05 -9.67 4.15
CA ILE A 145 3.57 -10.97 4.62
C ILE A 145 3.98 -11.22 6.07
N MET A 146 5.23 -10.91 6.43
CA MET A 146 5.73 -11.10 7.80
C MET A 146 4.99 -10.22 8.81
N LEU A 147 4.71 -8.95 8.48
CA LEU A 147 3.91 -8.09 9.35
C LEU A 147 2.48 -8.64 9.54
N LEU A 148 1.84 -9.13 8.48
CA LEU A 148 0.53 -9.79 8.60
C LEU A 148 0.60 -11.05 9.49
N ARG A 149 1.66 -11.85 9.35
CA ARG A 149 1.87 -13.03 10.22
C ARG A 149 2.04 -12.61 11.68
N TYR A 150 2.80 -11.55 11.97
CA TYR A 150 2.91 -11.00 13.33
C TYR A 150 1.54 -10.60 13.88
N PHE A 151 0.73 -9.89 13.09
CA PHE A 151 -0.64 -9.52 13.46
C PHE A 151 -1.52 -10.74 13.76
N TYR A 152 -1.46 -11.79 12.94
CA TYR A 152 -2.29 -12.97 13.12
C TYR A 152 -1.89 -13.86 14.29
N VAL A 153 -0.63 -13.81 14.72
CA VAL A 153 -0.14 -14.51 15.92
C VAL A 153 -0.48 -13.72 17.20
N ARG A 154 -0.55 -12.38 17.14
CA ARG A 154 -1.08 -11.57 18.25
C ARG A 154 -2.54 -11.94 18.55
N GLU A 155 -2.87 -11.95 19.84
CA GLU A 155 -4.27 -12.04 20.28
C GLU A 155 -4.94 -10.68 20.08
N ASN A 156 -6.12 -10.69 19.47
CA ASN A 156 -6.91 -9.47 19.35
C ASN A 156 -7.81 -9.37 20.58
N GLU A 157 -7.34 -8.68 21.61
CA GLU A 157 -8.11 -8.43 22.84
C GLU A 157 -9.36 -7.56 22.60
N ARG A 158 -9.41 -6.81 21.49
CA ARG A 158 -10.55 -5.97 21.11
C ARG A 158 -11.65 -6.71 20.35
N ALA A 159 -11.44 -8.00 20.03
CA ALA A 159 -12.48 -8.80 19.38
C ALA A 159 -13.64 -9.10 20.35
N PRO A 160 -14.92 -9.08 19.91
CA PRO A 160 -16.08 -9.34 20.77
C PRO A 160 -16.03 -10.70 21.48
N LYS A 161 -15.32 -11.67 20.91
CA LYS A 161 -15.01 -12.98 21.50
C LYS A 161 -13.54 -13.32 21.22
N PRO A 162 -12.62 -13.02 22.15
CA PRO A 162 -11.21 -13.37 22.00
C PRO A 162 -11.07 -14.89 21.85
N ARG A 163 -10.38 -15.34 20.80
CA ARG A 163 -10.00 -16.74 20.63
C ARG A 163 -8.52 -16.86 20.92
N ALA A 164 -8.16 -17.66 21.93
CA ALA A 164 -6.77 -17.92 22.25
C ALA A 164 -6.05 -18.52 21.04
N LYS A 165 -4.89 -17.99 20.67
CA LYS A 165 -4.12 -18.42 19.48
C LYS A 165 -2.80 -19.10 19.81
N ALA A 166 -2.62 -19.53 21.06
CA ALA A 166 -1.38 -20.08 21.62
C ALA A 166 -0.70 -21.20 20.80
N ALA A 167 -1.41 -21.89 19.90
CA ALA A 167 -0.86 -22.95 19.06
C ALA A 167 -0.27 -22.48 17.71
N ARG A 168 -0.44 -21.20 17.31
CA ARG A 168 0.05 -20.72 16.01
C ARG A 168 1.55 -20.43 16.07
N LYS A 169 2.35 -21.30 15.45
CA LYS A 169 3.77 -21.03 15.20
C LYS A 169 3.91 -20.02 14.07
N LEU A 170 4.76 -19.02 14.28
CA LEU A 170 5.14 -18.05 13.28
C LEU A 170 6.06 -18.72 12.25
N ASP A 171 5.61 -18.82 11.00
CA ASP A 171 6.45 -19.23 9.88
C ASP A 171 7.24 -18.03 9.34
N ARG A 172 8.57 -18.16 9.28
CA ARG A 172 9.51 -17.13 8.80
C ARG A 172 10.22 -17.51 7.50
N GLU A 173 10.00 -18.73 7.00
CA GLU A 173 10.83 -19.32 5.95
C GLU A 173 10.04 -19.52 4.65
N THR A 174 8.78 -19.96 4.75
CA THR A 174 7.99 -20.26 3.56
C THR A 174 7.18 -19.05 3.13
N PHE A 175 7.12 -18.80 1.83
CA PHE A 175 6.28 -17.77 1.23
C PHE A 175 5.54 -18.40 0.04
N PRO A 176 4.23 -18.18 -0.12
CA PRO A 176 3.50 -18.74 -1.25
C PRO A 176 4.04 -18.19 -2.58
N PRO A 177 3.86 -18.90 -3.71
CA PRO A 177 4.22 -18.36 -5.02
C PRO A 177 3.43 -17.08 -5.32
N LEU A 178 4.04 -16.15 -6.05
CA LEU A 178 3.38 -14.94 -6.53
C LEU A 178 2.96 -15.14 -7.98
N GLN A 179 1.68 -15.40 -8.21
CA GLN A 179 1.12 -15.57 -9.56
C GLN A 179 1.07 -14.22 -10.29
N TRP A 180 2.19 -13.81 -10.89
CA TRP A 180 2.35 -12.48 -11.49
C TRP A 180 1.32 -12.17 -12.57
N SER A 181 0.93 -13.20 -13.33
CA SER A 181 -0.03 -13.13 -14.43
C SER A 181 -1.44 -12.69 -14.00
N GLN A 182 -1.78 -12.77 -12.71
CA GLN A 182 -3.03 -12.22 -12.18
C GLN A 182 -3.06 -10.69 -12.24
N TYR A 183 -1.90 -10.05 -12.09
CA TYR A 183 -1.76 -8.61 -11.89
C TYR A 183 -1.25 -7.92 -13.16
N LEU A 184 -0.21 -8.48 -13.79
CA LEU A 184 0.52 -7.88 -14.91
C LEU A 184 0.67 -8.89 -16.06
N SER A 185 0.68 -8.38 -17.29
CA SER A 185 1.24 -9.08 -18.43
C SER A 185 2.78 -9.14 -18.34
N GLU A 186 3.40 -10.07 -19.07
CA GLU A 186 4.86 -10.16 -19.15
C GLU A 186 5.49 -8.86 -19.67
N ALA A 187 4.86 -8.21 -20.66
CA ALA A 187 5.34 -6.94 -21.19
C ALA A 187 5.30 -5.82 -20.13
N GLU A 188 4.23 -5.75 -19.34
CA GLU A 188 4.15 -4.81 -18.20
C GLU A 188 5.19 -5.14 -17.12
N PHE A 189 5.39 -6.43 -16.82
CA PHE A 189 6.42 -6.87 -15.89
C PHE A 189 7.81 -6.44 -16.35
N VAL A 190 8.18 -6.71 -17.61
CA VAL A 190 9.47 -6.32 -18.18
C VAL A 190 9.63 -4.80 -18.22
N GLY A 191 8.56 -4.06 -18.52
CA GLY A 191 8.57 -2.60 -18.49
C GLY A 191 8.83 -2.02 -17.09
N VAL A 192 8.41 -2.72 -16.03
CA VAL A 192 8.57 -2.28 -14.64
C VAL A 192 9.89 -2.76 -14.03
N PHE A 193 10.21 -4.04 -14.18
CA PHE A 193 11.32 -4.71 -13.49
C PHE A 193 12.55 -4.95 -14.37
N GLY A 194 12.43 -4.81 -15.69
CA GLY A 194 13.50 -5.08 -16.65
C GLY A 194 13.52 -6.54 -17.12
N ALA A 195 14.07 -6.74 -18.32
CA ALA A 195 14.11 -8.05 -18.98
C ALA A 195 14.96 -9.08 -18.21
N ASP A 196 15.98 -8.64 -17.48
CA ASP A 196 16.86 -9.51 -16.68
C ASP A 196 16.11 -10.31 -15.62
N LEU A 197 14.95 -9.82 -15.17
CA LEU A 197 14.12 -10.45 -14.15
C LEU A 197 12.93 -11.24 -14.71
N VAL A 198 12.74 -11.33 -16.03
CA VAL A 198 11.58 -12.00 -16.63
C VAL A 198 11.46 -13.48 -16.23
N SER A 199 12.59 -14.14 -15.95
CA SER A 199 12.59 -15.51 -15.42
C SER A 199 11.83 -15.65 -14.11
N ARG A 200 11.77 -14.59 -13.27
CA ARG A 200 10.99 -14.57 -12.02
C ARG A 200 9.49 -14.53 -12.27
N PHE A 201 9.06 -13.84 -13.33
CA PHE A 201 7.65 -13.82 -13.76
C PHE A 201 7.17 -15.22 -14.11
N HIS A 202 7.93 -15.95 -14.93
CA HIS A 202 7.56 -17.31 -15.35
C HIS A 202 7.65 -18.36 -14.23
N ALA A 203 8.49 -18.11 -13.23
CA ALA A 203 8.67 -19.00 -12.08
C ALA A 203 7.73 -18.68 -10.90
N ASP A 204 6.85 -17.69 -11.03
CA ASP A 204 6.01 -17.15 -9.94
C ASP A 204 6.83 -16.82 -8.67
N ALA A 205 8.06 -16.31 -8.88
CA ALA A 205 9.04 -16.06 -7.84
C ALA A 205 9.11 -14.58 -7.47
N ASP A 206 9.49 -14.30 -6.22
CA ASP A 206 9.72 -12.93 -5.78
C ASP A 206 10.89 -12.28 -6.53
N VAL A 207 10.76 -10.97 -6.79
CA VAL A 207 11.88 -10.14 -7.29
C VAL A 207 12.93 -9.87 -6.21
N HIS A 208 12.54 -9.92 -4.93
CA HIS A 208 13.42 -9.80 -3.77
C HIS A 208 13.21 -11.02 -2.85
N ALA A 209 14.26 -11.81 -2.65
CA ALA A 209 14.18 -13.06 -1.90
C ALA A 209 14.46 -12.87 -0.39
N ASP A 210 15.27 -11.90 -0.01
CA ASP A 210 15.63 -11.71 1.40
C ASP A 210 14.60 -10.85 2.12
N VAL A 211 14.37 -11.15 3.40
CA VAL A 211 13.56 -10.32 4.29
C VAL A 211 14.46 -9.33 5.00
N ASP A 212 14.14 -8.04 4.90
CA ASP A 212 14.77 -7.01 5.73
C ASP A 212 14.19 -7.05 7.16
N TRP A 213 14.78 -7.88 8.01
CA TRP A 213 14.36 -8.03 9.40
C TRP A 213 14.52 -6.73 10.20
N ALA A 214 15.55 -5.93 9.92
CA ALA A 214 15.74 -4.65 10.61
C ALA A 214 14.60 -3.67 10.31
N LEU A 215 14.02 -3.73 9.11
CA LEU A 215 12.87 -2.92 8.73
C LEU A 215 11.58 -3.32 9.47
N ILE A 216 11.31 -4.61 9.65
CA ILE A 216 10.03 -5.09 10.24
C ILE A 216 10.09 -5.36 11.75
N ASP A 217 11.28 -5.52 12.32
CA ASP A 217 11.50 -5.74 13.76
C ASP A 217 12.03 -4.46 14.45
N GLY A 218 12.42 -3.43 13.69
CA GLY A 218 12.87 -2.15 14.21
C GLY A 218 11.76 -1.26 14.76
N ASP A 219 12.15 -0.28 15.57
CA ASP A 219 11.28 0.76 16.11
C ASP A 219 11.08 1.88 15.08
N HIS A 220 9.82 2.31 14.92
CA HIS A 220 9.40 3.36 13.97
C HIS A 220 8.48 4.38 14.62
N ASP A 221 8.55 4.60 15.93
CA ASP A 221 7.68 5.54 16.65
C ASP A 221 7.69 6.98 16.08
N ASN A 222 8.79 7.38 15.44
CA ASN A 222 8.94 8.70 14.83
C ASN A 222 8.34 8.82 13.40
N ILE A 223 7.82 7.74 12.81
CA ILE A 223 7.37 7.72 11.40
C ILE A 223 6.28 8.74 11.11
N ILE A 224 5.39 8.98 12.09
CA ILE A 224 4.30 9.95 11.94
C ILE A 224 4.86 11.37 11.83
N GLU A 225 5.82 11.74 12.67
CA GLU A 225 6.46 13.06 12.63
C GLU A 225 7.23 13.28 11.32
N GLU A 226 7.94 12.25 10.84
CA GLU A 226 8.63 12.30 9.55
C GLU A 226 7.66 12.53 8.38
N LEU A 227 6.54 11.80 8.34
CA LEU A 227 5.53 11.91 7.30
C LEU A 227 4.80 13.26 7.33
N GLU A 228 4.47 13.76 8.52
CA GLU A 228 3.91 15.10 8.69
C GLU A 228 4.86 16.20 8.19
N THR A 229 6.16 16.05 8.46
CA THR A 229 7.19 16.98 7.99
C THR A 229 7.26 17.00 6.47
N GLN A 230 7.26 15.82 5.83
CA GLN A 230 7.27 15.71 4.36
C GLN A 230 6.02 16.31 3.72
N ARG A 231 4.85 16.02 4.28
CA ARG A 231 3.56 16.54 3.81
C ARG A 231 3.49 18.06 3.88
N ARG A 232 3.93 18.65 5.00
CA ARG A 232 4.00 20.12 5.18
C ARG A 232 4.99 20.75 4.20
N ALA A 233 6.14 20.12 3.96
CA ALA A 233 7.12 20.59 3.00
C ALA A 233 6.52 20.66 1.59
N PHE A 234 5.78 19.64 1.16
CA PHE A 234 5.09 19.65 -0.13
C PHE A 234 4.07 20.81 -0.24
N HIS A 235 3.23 20.98 0.79
CA HIS A 235 2.22 22.05 0.81
C HIS A 235 2.84 23.45 0.66
N LEU A 236 3.95 23.72 1.36
CA LEU A 236 4.68 24.98 1.23
C LEU A 236 5.24 25.23 -0.18
N HIS A 237 5.68 24.18 -0.88
CA HIS A 237 6.17 24.29 -2.25
C HIS A 237 5.06 24.63 -3.25
N GLN A 238 3.85 24.08 -3.06
CA GLN A 238 2.68 24.40 -3.90
C GLN A 238 2.23 25.86 -3.72
N HIS A 239 2.15 26.34 -2.46
CA HIS A 239 1.81 27.75 -2.18
C HIS A 239 2.81 28.74 -2.78
N LYS A 240 4.11 28.39 -2.82
CA LYS A 240 5.13 29.22 -3.48
C LYS A 240 4.96 29.30 -4.99
N LYS A 241 4.45 28.24 -5.64
CA LYS A 241 4.17 28.24 -7.09
C LYS A 241 2.90 29.01 -7.46
N LEU A 242 1.96 29.13 -6.54
CA LEU A 242 0.66 29.81 -6.76
C LEU A 242 0.69 31.33 -6.48
N LYS A 243 1.75 31.86 -5.85
CA LYS A 243 1.92 33.32 -5.71
C LYS A 243 2.44 33.89 -7.03
N PRO A 244 1.72 34.81 -7.70
CA PRO A 244 2.27 35.51 -8.85
C PRO A 244 3.44 36.38 -8.41
N SER A 245 4.54 36.31 -9.18
CA SER A 245 5.65 37.25 -9.14
C SER A 245 5.21 38.66 -9.51
#